data_AF-A0A8X6TD48-F1
#
_entry.id   AF-A0A8X6TD48-F1
#
_cell.length_a   1.000
_cell.length_b   1.000
_cell.length_c   1.000
_cell.angle_alpha   90.00
_cell.angle_beta   90.00
_cell.angle_gamma   90.00
#
_symmetry.space_group_name_H-M   'P 1'
#
loop_
_entity.id
_entity.type
_entity.pdbx_description
1 polymer ?
#
loop_
_entity_poly.entity_id
_entity_poly.type
_entity_poly.pdbx_seq_one_letter_code
_entity_poly.pdbx_strand_id
1 'polypeptide(L)'
;IIGPLPSSKGFRYCLTITDRYSRWPEAIPLPDIRAETVADNLLKGWIAHFGTPLVITTDQGTQFEAQLLQELSKLIGFKRNITTSYHPQANGCIELWHRTLKASIMCHENESWTKPLPIILLGLRTTKRADFQSTPVELLYGENVRLPCDFFEDTKFQPQSEFVQKL
;
A
#
# COMPACT_ATOMS: atom_id res chain seq x y z
N ILE A 1 -6.99 -8.31 -2.29
CA ILE A 1 -7.77 -7.36 -3.13
C ILE A 1 -9.07 -7.04 -2.40
N ILE A 2 -9.54 -5.80 -2.46
CA ILE A 2 -10.85 -5.40 -1.91
C ILE A 2 -11.83 -5.17 -3.08
N GLY A 3 -13.06 -5.69 -2.96
CA GLY A 3 -14.16 -5.40 -3.87
C GLY A 3 -15.15 -6.57 -4.00
N PRO A 4 -16.21 -6.42 -4.81
CA PRO A 4 -16.52 -5.22 -5.61
C PRO A 4 -16.99 -4.04 -4.73
N LEU A 5 -16.45 -2.85 -5.01
CA LEU A 5 -16.85 -1.56 -4.46
C LEU A 5 -17.81 -0.85 -5.43
N PRO A 6 -18.54 0.20 -4.99
CA PRO A 6 -19.30 1.05 -5.90
C PRO A 6 -18.41 1.57 -7.04
N SER A 7 -18.94 1.60 -8.27
CA SER A 7 -18.15 2.04 -9.43
C SER A 7 -17.71 3.49 -9.27
N SER A 8 -16.41 3.73 -9.39
CA SER A 8 -15.79 5.03 -9.17
C SER A 8 -14.80 5.29 -10.28
N LYS A 9 -15.16 6.15 -11.26
CA LYS A 9 -14.35 6.41 -12.48
C LYS A 9 -13.96 5.13 -13.24
N GLY A 10 -14.83 4.12 -13.27
CA GLY A 10 -14.57 2.83 -13.92
C GLY A 10 -13.81 1.81 -13.05
N PHE A 11 -13.40 2.18 -11.84
CA PHE A 11 -12.76 1.26 -10.89
C PHE A 11 -13.80 0.64 -9.95
N ARG A 12 -13.68 -0.68 -9.73
CA ARG A 12 -14.56 -1.46 -8.85
C ARG A 12 -13.81 -2.30 -7.81
N TYR A 13 -12.51 -2.41 -7.95
CA TYR A 13 -11.66 -3.19 -7.05
C TYR A 13 -10.50 -2.33 -6.59
N CYS A 14 -9.83 -2.75 -5.53
CA CYS A 14 -8.61 -2.12 -5.05
C CYS A 14 -7.57 -3.20 -4.77
N LEU A 15 -6.46 -3.18 -5.51
CA LEU A 15 -5.27 -3.92 -5.14
C LEU A 15 -4.69 -3.26 -3.90
N THR A 16 -4.32 -4.11 -2.96
CA THR A 16 -3.95 -3.72 -1.61
C THR A 16 -2.64 -4.43 -1.31
N ILE A 17 -1.56 -3.66 -1.18
CA ILE A 17 -0.21 -4.14 -0.87
C ILE A 17 0.24 -3.49 0.45
N THR A 18 0.89 -4.26 1.30
CA THR A 18 1.51 -3.72 2.51
C THR A 18 2.90 -4.29 2.70
N ASP A 19 3.87 -3.43 2.99
CA ASP A 19 5.19 -3.90 3.43
C ASP A 19 5.09 -4.41 4.87
N ARG A 20 5.68 -5.59 5.12
CA ARG A 20 5.61 -6.23 6.44
C ARG A 20 6.47 -5.54 7.48
N TYR A 21 7.56 -4.90 7.06
CA TYR A 21 8.49 -4.25 7.97
C TYR A 21 8.01 -2.85 8.35
N SER A 22 7.96 -1.94 7.39
CA SER A 22 7.54 -0.54 7.59
C SER A 22 6.05 -0.36 7.82
N ARG A 23 5.24 -1.39 7.51
CA ARG A 23 3.78 -1.30 7.45
C ARG A 23 3.28 -0.28 6.42
N TRP A 24 4.10 0.04 5.42
CA TRP A 24 3.74 0.93 4.33
C TRP A 24 2.50 0.42 3.59
N PRO A 25 1.39 1.19 3.55
CA PRO A 25 0.20 0.81 2.82
C PRO A 25 0.21 1.37 1.39
N GLU A 26 -0.19 0.53 0.43
CA GLU A 26 -0.43 0.92 -0.96
C GLU A 26 -1.80 0.43 -1.43
N ALA A 27 -2.63 1.33 -1.93
CA ALA A 27 -3.97 1.01 -2.42
C ALA A 27 -4.12 1.50 -3.86
N ILE A 28 -4.27 0.57 -4.80
CA ILE A 28 -4.29 0.84 -6.24
C ILE A 28 -5.68 0.48 -6.80
N PRO A 29 -6.46 1.44 -7.30
CA PRO A 29 -7.76 1.18 -7.92
C PRO A 29 -7.62 0.29 -9.17
N LEU A 30 -8.47 -0.72 -9.29
CA LEU A 30 -8.53 -1.65 -10.42
C LEU A 30 -9.94 -1.71 -11.04
N PRO A 31 -10.05 -1.78 -12.38
CA PRO A 31 -11.33 -1.96 -13.06
C PRO A 31 -11.87 -3.40 -12.93
N ASP A 32 -10.96 -4.37 -12.86
CA ASP A 32 -11.22 -5.80 -12.75
C ASP A 32 -10.13 -6.50 -11.91
N ILE A 33 -10.29 -7.81 -11.72
CA ILE A 33 -9.35 -8.67 -10.97
C ILE A 33 -8.61 -9.64 -11.89
N ARG A 34 -8.50 -9.36 -13.19
CA ARG A 34 -7.75 -10.21 -14.11
C ARG A 34 -6.27 -10.20 -13.72
N ALA A 35 -5.62 -11.35 -13.88
CA ALA A 35 -4.20 -11.49 -13.57
C ALA A 35 -3.32 -10.45 -14.29
N GLU A 36 -3.63 -10.13 -15.55
CA GLU A 36 -2.93 -9.13 -16.36
C GLU A 36 -3.00 -7.74 -15.73
N THR A 37 -4.22 -7.32 -15.35
CA THR A 37 -4.48 -6.06 -14.67
C THR A 37 -3.74 -5.99 -13.34
N VAL A 38 -3.78 -7.07 -12.55
CA VAL A 38 -3.09 -7.14 -11.25
C VAL A 38 -1.57 -7.07 -11.41
N ALA A 39 -1.00 -7.81 -12.36
CA ALA A 39 0.43 -7.85 -12.64
C ALA A 39 0.97 -6.47 -13.09
N ASP A 40 0.28 -5.81 -14.03
CA ASP A 40 0.65 -4.49 -14.52
C ASP A 40 0.61 -3.43 -13.40
N ASN A 41 -0.44 -3.47 -12.57
CA ASN A 41 -0.57 -2.53 -11.45
C ASN A 41 0.39 -2.84 -10.30
N LEU A 42 0.76 -4.10 -10.06
CA LEU A 42 1.82 -4.45 -9.11
C LEU A 42 3.17 -3.89 -9.57
N LEU A 43 3.48 -4.03 -10.86
CA LEU A 43 4.71 -3.52 -11.45
C LEU A 43 4.77 -1.99 -11.33
N LYS A 44 3.75 -1.29 -11.82
CA LYS A 44 3.70 0.19 -11.83
C LYS A 44 3.54 0.80 -10.45
N GLY A 45 2.73 0.19 -9.60
CA GLY A 45 2.36 0.75 -8.30
C GLY A 45 3.35 0.45 -7.19
N TRP A 46 4.03 -0.71 -7.23
CA TRP A 46 4.99 -1.10 -6.19
C TRP A 46 6.42 -1.18 -6.72
N ILE A 47 6.66 -2.06 -7.69
CA ILE A 47 8.02 -2.44 -8.10
C ILE A 47 8.77 -1.23 -8.68
N ALA A 48 8.09 -0.38 -9.44
CA ALA A 48 8.67 0.85 -9.99
C ALA A 48 9.06 1.89 -8.92
N HIS A 49 8.42 1.88 -7.74
CA HIS A 49 8.67 2.86 -6.68
C HIS A 49 9.63 2.34 -5.60
N PHE A 50 9.50 1.07 -5.20
CA PHE A 50 10.22 0.49 -4.07
C PHE A 50 11.21 -0.60 -4.49
N GLY A 51 11.24 -0.95 -5.76
CA GLY A 51 12.02 -2.08 -6.27
C GLY A 51 11.35 -3.43 -6.02
N THR A 52 12.10 -4.49 -6.35
CA THR A 52 11.63 -5.86 -6.28
C THR A 52 11.72 -6.39 -4.84
N PRO A 53 10.60 -6.79 -4.21
CA PRO A 53 10.67 -7.43 -2.90
C PRO A 53 11.26 -8.84 -3.00
N LEU A 54 11.91 -9.30 -1.94
CA LEU A 54 12.43 -10.69 -1.88
C LEU A 54 11.31 -11.73 -1.92
N VAL A 55 10.20 -11.45 -1.25
CA VAL A 55 9.04 -12.34 -1.15
C VAL A 55 7.75 -11.56 -1.27
N ILE A 56 6.89 -11.93 -2.20
CA ILE A 56 5.50 -11.48 -2.25
C ILE A 56 4.62 -12.57 -1.68
N THR A 57 3.85 -12.23 -0.66
CA THR A 57 2.88 -13.14 -0.07
C THR A 57 1.47 -12.77 -0.52
N THR A 58 0.75 -13.71 -1.13
CA THR A 58 -0.63 -13.52 -1.61
C THR A 58 -1.58 -14.49 -0.93
N ASP A 59 -2.87 -14.14 -0.91
CA ASP A 59 -3.94 -15.09 -0.61
C ASP A 59 -4.09 -16.13 -1.74
N GLN A 60 -4.95 -17.13 -1.52
CA GLN A 60 -5.30 -18.17 -2.51
C GLN A 60 -6.29 -17.67 -3.59
N GLY A 61 -6.33 -16.36 -3.84
CA GLY A 61 -7.14 -15.82 -4.94
C GLY A 61 -6.63 -16.35 -6.27
N THR A 62 -7.55 -16.81 -7.14
CA THR A 62 -7.22 -17.37 -8.46
C THR A 62 -6.44 -16.39 -9.34
N GLN A 63 -6.70 -15.08 -9.19
CA GLN A 63 -5.95 -14.03 -9.85
C GLN A 63 -4.47 -13.99 -9.47
N PHE A 64 -4.15 -14.43 -8.25
CA PHE A 64 -2.76 -14.53 -7.79
C PHE A 64 -2.14 -15.86 -8.20
N GLU A 65 -2.93 -16.92 -8.30
CA GLU A 65 -2.51 -18.27 -8.77
C GLU A 65 -2.23 -18.38 -10.26
N ALA A 66 -2.57 -17.36 -11.06
CA ALA A 66 -2.35 -17.37 -12.49
C ALA A 66 -0.88 -17.60 -12.88
N GLN A 67 -0.68 -18.39 -13.96
CA GLN A 67 0.61 -18.62 -14.60
C GLN A 67 1.36 -17.31 -14.89
N LEU A 68 0.63 -16.25 -15.22
CA LEU A 68 1.21 -14.92 -15.47
C LEU A 68 2.03 -14.39 -14.27
N LEU A 69 1.51 -14.51 -13.05
CA LEU A 69 2.24 -14.04 -11.86
C LEU A 69 3.45 -14.92 -11.54
N GLN A 70 3.38 -16.20 -11.90
CA GLN A 70 4.52 -17.11 -11.81
C GLN A 70 5.63 -16.70 -12.80
N GLU A 71 5.28 -16.38 -14.04
CA GLU A 71 6.26 -15.91 -15.03
C GLU A 71 6.82 -14.52 -14.65
N LEU A 72 5.97 -13.63 -14.13
CA LEU A 72 6.41 -12.33 -13.59
C LEU A 72 7.41 -12.50 -12.44
N SER A 73 7.13 -13.42 -11.52
CA SER A 73 8.02 -13.78 -10.40
C SER A 73 9.39 -14.25 -10.88
N LYS A 74 9.45 -15.07 -11.94
CA LYS A 74 10.71 -15.51 -12.55
C LYS A 74 11.45 -14.37 -13.25
N LEU A 75 10.72 -13.51 -13.96
CA LEU A 75 11.30 -12.39 -14.71
C LEU A 75 11.92 -11.34 -13.79
N ILE A 76 11.20 -10.96 -12.74
CA ILE A 76 11.59 -9.85 -11.86
C ILE A 76 12.43 -10.35 -10.67
N GLY A 77 12.31 -11.62 -10.29
CA GLY A 77 13.16 -12.27 -9.29
C GLY A 77 12.62 -12.24 -7.86
N PHE A 78 11.32 -12.04 -7.65
CA PHE A 78 10.72 -12.19 -6.32
C PHE A 78 10.27 -13.63 -6.09
N LYS A 79 10.36 -14.14 -4.85
CA LYS A 79 9.74 -15.43 -4.48
C LYS A 79 8.26 -15.22 -4.18
N ARG A 80 7.42 -16.11 -4.69
CA ARG A 80 6.00 -16.10 -4.35
C ARG A 80 5.72 -17.04 -3.19
N ASN A 81 5.04 -16.53 -2.16
CA ASN A 81 4.51 -17.33 -1.06
C ASN A 81 2.98 -17.24 -1.08
N ILE A 82 2.30 -18.38 -1.00
CA ILE A 82 0.84 -18.42 -0.96
C ILE A 82 0.47 -18.72 0.49
N THR A 83 -0.29 -17.84 1.13
CA THR A 83 -0.75 -18.11 2.49
C THR A 83 -1.66 -19.33 2.48
N THR A 84 -1.36 -20.31 3.32
CA THR A 84 -2.39 -21.27 3.71
C THR A 84 -3.47 -20.54 4.51
N SER A 85 -4.71 -21.03 4.50
CA SER A 85 -5.87 -20.44 5.18
C SER A 85 -5.69 -20.22 6.70
N TYR A 86 -4.55 -20.63 7.26
CA TYR A 86 -4.21 -20.63 8.67
C TYR A 86 -2.85 -19.94 8.95
N HIS A 87 -2.62 -18.74 8.41
CA HIS A 87 -1.51 -17.86 8.82
C HIS A 87 -2.02 -16.56 9.48
N PRO A 88 -2.47 -16.61 10.76
CA PRO A 88 -3.18 -15.50 11.42
C PRO A 88 -2.35 -14.23 11.54
N GLN A 89 -1.03 -14.34 11.70
CA GLN A 89 -0.15 -13.18 11.89
C GLN A 89 0.03 -12.36 10.61
N ALA A 90 0.17 -13.04 9.45
CA ALA A 90 0.33 -12.38 8.16
C ALA A 90 -1.00 -11.81 7.66
N ASN A 91 -2.09 -12.58 7.79
CA ASN A 91 -3.41 -12.17 7.35
C ASN A 91 -4.03 -11.14 8.30
N GLY A 92 -3.79 -11.22 9.61
CA GLY A 92 -4.34 -10.26 10.58
C GLY A 92 -3.89 -8.83 10.31
N CYS A 93 -2.65 -8.62 9.85
CA CYS A 93 -2.16 -7.29 9.50
C CYS A 93 -2.87 -6.70 8.28
N ILE A 94 -3.09 -7.52 7.25
CA ILE A 94 -3.74 -7.07 6.02
C ILE A 94 -5.25 -6.90 6.23
N GLU A 95 -5.88 -7.73 7.05
CA GLU A 95 -7.29 -7.63 7.45
C GLU A 95 -7.56 -6.38 8.28
N LEU A 96 -6.70 -6.09 9.28
CA LEU A 96 -6.79 -4.85 10.05
C LEU A 96 -6.69 -3.64 9.13
N TRP A 97 -5.74 -3.66 8.21
CA TRP A 97 -5.57 -2.58 7.24
C TRP A 97 -6.77 -2.46 6.30
N HIS A 98 -7.32 -3.56 5.78
CA HIS A 98 -8.55 -3.55 4.98
C HIS A 98 -9.73 -2.95 5.74
N ARG A 99 -9.87 -3.26 7.04
CA ARG A 99 -10.90 -2.69 7.90
C ARG A 99 -10.73 -1.17 8.04
N THR A 100 -9.53 -0.70 8.34
CA THR A 100 -9.23 0.74 8.43
C THR A 100 -9.49 1.44 7.10
N LEU A 101 -9.02 0.87 5.99
CA LEU A 101 -9.20 1.44 4.65
C LEU A 101 -10.67 1.56 4.27
N LYS A 102 -11.47 0.52 4.53
CA LYS A 102 -12.93 0.56 4.29
C LYS A 102 -13.60 1.62 5.15
N ALA A 103 -13.26 1.71 6.43
CA ALA A 103 -13.80 2.72 7.34
C ALA A 103 -13.48 4.14 6.84
N SER A 104 -12.22 4.40 6.47
CA SER A 104 -11.82 5.70 5.91
C SER A 104 -12.57 6.03 4.63
N ILE A 105 -12.76 5.07 3.72
CA ILE A 105 -13.54 5.29 2.49
C ILE A 105 -15.01 5.62 2.82
N MET A 106 -15.63 4.93 3.78
CA MET A 106 -17.02 5.18 4.19
C MET A 106 -17.21 6.58 4.79
N CYS A 107 -16.19 7.17 5.42
CA CYS A 107 -16.29 8.55 5.91
C CYS A 107 -16.42 9.60 4.79
N HIS A 108 -16.19 9.22 3.53
CA HIS A 108 -16.30 10.10 2.35
C HIS A 108 -17.51 9.75 1.48
N GLU A 109 -18.66 9.41 2.10
CA GLU A 109 -19.91 8.93 1.48
C GLU A 109 -20.35 9.65 0.18
N ASN A 110 -20.08 10.94 0.05
CA ASN A 110 -20.51 11.76 -1.10
C ASN A 110 -19.51 11.80 -2.27
N GLU A 111 -18.33 11.19 -2.12
CA GLU A 111 -17.29 11.20 -3.14
C GLU A 111 -17.04 9.83 -3.77
N SER A 112 -16.68 9.87 -5.05
CA SER A 112 -16.01 8.78 -5.77
C SER A 112 -14.84 8.26 -4.90
N TRP A 113 -14.93 7.03 -4.36
CA TRP A 113 -13.97 6.51 -3.36
C TRP A 113 -12.50 6.54 -3.81
N THR A 114 -12.25 6.63 -5.12
CA THR A 114 -10.90 6.80 -5.68
C THR A 114 -10.30 8.20 -5.49
N LYS A 115 -11.13 9.24 -5.29
CA LYS A 115 -10.67 10.61 -5.02
C LYS A 115 -9.97 10.79 -3.66
N PRO A 116 -10.55 10.37 -2.52
CA PRO A 116 -9.92 10.56 -1.21
C PRO A 116 -8.76 9.59 -0.96
N LEU A 117 -8.60 8.55 -1.78
CA LEU A 117 -7.62 7.48 -1.57
C LEU A 117 -6.18 7.98 -1.33
N PRO A 118 -5.63 8.95 -2.10
CA PRO A 118 -4.29 9.47 -1.84
C PRO A 118 -4.16 10.16 -0.47
N ILE A 119 -5.19 10.89 -0.04
CA ILE A 119 -5.21 11.59 1.26
C ILE A 119 -5.37 10.59 2.41
N ILE A 120 -6.20 9.56 2.23
CA ILE A 120 -6.33 8.46 3.19
C ILE A 120 -4.98 7.75 3.35
N LEU A 121 -4.31 7.43 2.25
CA LEU A 121 -2.99 6.79 2.29
C LEU A 121 -1.95 7.68 2.97
N LEU A 122 -1.95 8.99 2.71
CA LEU A 122 -1.07 9.94 3.40
C LEU A 122 -1.27 9.86 4.92
N GLY A 123 -2.52 9.94 5.39
CA GLY A 123 -2.82 9.82 6.82
C GLY A 123 -2.38 8.48 7.42
N LEU A 124 -2.60 7.38 6.70
CA LEU A 124 -2.14 6.05 7.16
C LEU A 124 -0.62 5.92 7.21
N ARG A 125 0.11 6.62 6.33
CA ARG A 125 1.58 6.62 6.27
C ARG A 125 2.21 7.48 7.37
N THR A 126 1.53 8.52 7.83
CA THR A 126 2.03 9.42 8.88
C THR A 126 1.45 9.14 10.27
N THR A 127 0.48 8.24 10.40
CA THR A 127 -0.05 7.83 11.70
C THR A 127 0.95 6.96 12.45
N LYS A 128 1.29 7.37 13.68
CA LYS A 128 2.16 6.59 14.57
C LYS A 128 1.51 5.26 14.92
N ARG A 129 2.25 4.16 14.72
CA ARG A 129 1.77 2.81 15.07
C ARG A 129 2.27 2.42 16.45
N ALA A 130 1.37 1.87 17.27
CA ALA A 130 1.71 1.41 18.63
C ALA A 130 2.75 0.28 18.62
N ASP A 131 2.72 -0.58 17.60
CA ASP A 131 3.57 -1.77 17.46
C ASP A 131 5.07 -1.46 17.46
N PHE A 132 5.47 -0.35 16.84
CA PHE A 132 6.89 0.04 16.65
C PHE A 132 7.21 1.44 17.16
N GLN A 133 6.23 2.17 17.71
CA GLN A 133 6.37 3.56 18.15
C GLN A 133 6.94 4.51 17.08
N SER A 134 6.73 4.20 15.81
CA SER A 134 7.17 4.99 14.66
C SER A 134 6.09 4.98 13.57
N THR A 135 6.20 5.90 12.61
CA THR A 135 5.30 5.99 11.46
C THR A 135 5.86 5.18 10.27
N PRO A 136 5.01 4.65 9.37
CA PRO A 136 5.49 4.04 8.14
C PRO A 136 6.40 4.94 7.31
N VAL A 137 6.16 6.26 7.34
CA VAL A 137 6.95 7.24 6.60
C VAL A 137 8.36 7.40 7.17
N GLU A 138 8.51 7.46 8.49
CA GLU A 138 9.80 7.48 9.17
C GLU A 138 10.60 6.21 8.88
N LEU A 139 9.94 5.04 8.91
CA LEU A 139 10.62 3.77 8.68
C LEU A 139 11.09 3.60 7.23
N LEU A 140 10.38 4.21 6.27
CA LEU A 140 10.72 4.07 4.85
C LEU A 140 11.72 5.13 4.39
N TYR A 141 11.53 6.39 4.75
CA TYR A 141 12.37 7.51 4.30
C TYR A 141 13.45 7.90 5.31
N GLY A 142 13.38 7.43 6.55
CA GLY A 142 14.27 7.84 7.63
C GLY A 142 13.91 9.20 8.26
N GLU A 143 12.88 9.87 7.75
CA GLU A 143 12.42 11.17 8.24
C GLU A 143 10.90 11.33 8.08
N ASN A 144 10.33 12.31 8.77
CA ASN A 144 8.93 12.66 8.62
C ASN A 144 8.70 13.49 7.35
N VAL A 145 7.56 13.25 6.69
CA VAL A 145 7.11 14.13 5.60
C VAL A 145 6.32 15.29 6.17
N ARG A 146 6.47 16.46 5.54
CA ARG A 146 5.67 17.64 5.86
C ARG A 146 4.22 17.42 5.42
N LEU A 147 3.29 17.52 6.35
CA LEU A 147 1.87 17.43 6.09
C LEU A 147 1.30 18.80 5.71
N PRO A 148 0.17 18.85 4.96
CA PRO A 148 -0.51 20.11 4.68
C PRO A 148 -0.91 20.91 5.94
N CYS A 149 -1.16 20.26 7.08
CA CYS A 149 -1.43 20.92 8.35
C CYS A 149 -0.20 21.63 8.95
N ASP A 150 1.01 21.15 8.65
CA ASP A 150 2.27 21.75 9.11
C ASP A 150 2.60 23.04 8.34
N PHE A 151 1.73 23.46 7.42
CA PHE A 151 1.80 24.79 6.82
C PHE A 151 1.48 25.89 7.83
N PHE A 152 0.61 25.61 8.81
CA PHE A 152 0.17 26.60 9.81
C PHE A 152 1.17 26.78 10.95
N GLU A 153 2.20 25.94 11.02
CA GLU A 153 3.27 26.06 12.01
C GLU A 153 4.51 26.65 11.32
N ASP A 154 5.11 27.69 11.91
CA ASP A 154 6.40 28.26 11.48
C ASP A 154 7.55 27.29 11.83
N THR A 155 7.54 26.10 11.25
CA THR A 155 8.63 25.13 11.41
C THR A 155 9.73 25.47 10.41
N LYS A 156 10.88 25.95 10.93
CA LYS A 156 12.11 26.07 10.14
C LYS A 156 12.53 24.67 9.68
N PHE A 157 12.55 24.44 8.37
CA PHE A 157 13.04 23.20 7.79
C PHE A 157 14.51 22.99 8.22
N GLN A 158 14.77 21.96 9.01
CA GLN A 158 16.11 21.51 9.32
C GLN A 158 16.29 20.13 8.70
N PRO A 159 17.04 19.99 7.59
CA PRO A 159 17.26 18.69 6.98
C PRO A 159 17.98 17.78 7.97
N GLN A 160 17.39 16.64 8.30
CA GLN A 160 17.96 15.69 9.25
C GLN A 160 19.03 14.79 8.60
N SER A 161 18.96 14.64 7.28
CA SER A 161 19.92 13.84 6.51
C SER A 161 21.24 14.58 6.31
N GLU A 162 22.35 13.96 6.73
CA GLU A 162 23.72 14.44 6.46
C GLU A 162 23.99 14.64 4.96
N PHE A 163 23.32 13.90 4.09
CA PHE A 163 23.47 14.05 2.64
C PHE A 163 22.86 15.37 2.15
N VAL A 164 21.66 15.70 2.63
CA VAL A 164 20.96 16.94 2.26
C VAL A 164 21.65 18.16 2.86
N GLN A 165 22.27 18.02 4.04
CA GLN A 165 23.08 19.07 4.65
C GLN A 165 24.36 19.41 3.87
N LYS A 166 24.79 18.54 2.94
CA LYS A 166 26.01 18.70 2.13
C LYS A 166 25.73 19.21 0.70
N LEU A 167 24.47 19.40 0.32
CA LEU A 167 24.04 20.03 -0.94
C LEU A 167 23.96 21.55 -0.76
#